data_AF-A0A958D2N1-F1
#
_entry.id   AF-A0A958D2N1-F1
#
_cell.length_a   1.000
_cell.length_b   1.000
_cell.length_c   1.000
_cell.angle_alpha   90.00
_cell.angle_beta   90.00
_cell.angle_gamma   90.00
#
_symmetry.space_group_name_H-M   'P 1'
#
loop_
_entity.id
_entity.type
_entity.pdbx_description
1 polymer ?
#
loop_
_entity_poly.entity_id
_entity_poly.type
_entity_poly.pdbx_seq_one_letter_code
_entity_poly.pdbx_strand_id
1 'polypeptide(L)'
;MADLTRKEFYQLAHDCRDYALRLATHDQNSVDRLVCHEFNRFRERVAAYDQMKATAAAMKPARPVTRWLVIFITLAIWMVCVLIATLVLSNLLSAGLLLGLTTVLIFTVMMVPPRFYGTSVEAVEGRVLLVVEKMQAMMQAGEMEFSEAAFFQVRDVLREANAELRQQVYLNRVDARR
;
A
#
# COMPACT_ATOMS: atom_id res chain seq x y z
N MET A 1 12.33 -10.84 20.47
CA MET A 1 11.01 -11.47 20.35
C MET A 1 10.24 -11.02 21.56
N ALA A 2 9.10 -10.36 21.33
CA ALA A 2 8.28 -9.80 22.40
C ALA A 2 6.91 -10.47 22.37
N ASP A 3 6.44 -10.92 23.53
CA ASP A 3 5.05 -11.33 23.68
C ASP A 3 4.14 -10.11 23.58
N LEU A 4 3.02 -10.25 22.90
CA LEU A 4 2.04 -9.18 22.77
C LEU A 4 1.33 -9.02 24.11
N THR A 5 1.72 -8.00 24.87
CA THR A 5 1.06 -7.71 26.15
C THR A 5 -0.30 -7.07 25.94
N ARG A 6 -1.19 -7.12 26.94
CA ARG A 6 -2.50 -6.44 26.88
C ARG A 6 -2.38 -4.98 26.44
N LYS A 7 -1.45 -4.24 27.05
CA LYS A 7 -1.21 -2.82 26.73
C LYS A 7 -0.81 -2.62 25.26
N GLU A 8 0.09 -3.46 24.75
CA GLU A 8 0.52 -3.38 23.36
C GLU A 8 -0.61 -3.76 22.38
N PHE A 9 -1.46 -4.70 22.76
CA PHE A 9 -2.66 -5.02 21.98
C PHE A 9 -3.64 -3.84 21.91
N TYR A 10 -3.91 -3.16 23.04
CA TYR A 10 -4.73 -1.93 23.04
C TYR A 10 -4.13 -0.89 22.11
N GLN A 11 -2.83 -0.65 22.24
CA GLN A 11 -2.15 0.37 21.45
C GLN A 11 -2.15 0.01 19.96
N LEU A 12 -1.94 -1.26 19.63
CA LEU A 12 -1.99 -1.73 18.24
C LEU A 12 -3.40 -1.61 17.64
N ALA A 13 -4.45 -1.82 18.45
CA ALA A 13 -5.84 -1.68 17.98
C ALA A 13 -6.16 -0.21 17.65
N HIS A 14 -5.74 0.72 18.50
CA HIS A 14 -5.85 2.15 18.23
C HIS A 14 -5.02 2.58 17.02
N ASP A 15 -3.76 2.12 16.92
CA ASP A 15 -2.91 2.37 15.76
C ASP A 15 -3.59 1.90 14.46
N CYS A 16 -4.25 0.74 14.47
CA CYS A 16 -4.98 0.24 13.30
C CYS A 16 -6.16 1.14 12.92
N ARG A 17 -6.96 1.59 13.90
CA ARG A 17 -8.07 2.53 13.68
C ARG A 17 -7.57 3.85 13.12
N ASP A 18 -6.57 4.45 13.75
CA ASP A 18 -6.02 5.73 13.32
C ASP A 18 -5.38 5.62 11.93
N TYR A 19 -4.76 4.48 11.62
CA TYR A 19 -4.20 4.23 10.29
C TYR A 19 -5.30 4.05 9.25
N ALA A 20 -6.39 3.35 9.55
CA ALA A 20 -7.55 3.22 8.65
C ALA A 20 -8.18 4.59 8.33
N LEU A 21 -8.35 5.46 9.34
CA LEU A 21 -8.85 6.82 9.14
C LEU A 21 -7.90 7.67 8.28
N ARG A 22 -6.58 7.51 8.43
CA ARG A 22 -5.60 8.19 7.56
C ARG A 22 -5.61 7.65 6.14
N LEU A 23 -5.78 6.34 5.95
CA LEU A 23 -5.85 5.74 4.62
C LEU A 23 -7.07 6.25 3.83
N ALA A 24 -8.19 6.48 4.52
CA ALA A 24 -9.43 7.04 3.96
C ALA A 24 -9.24 8.35 3.18
N THR A 25 -8.26 9.17 3.55
CA THR A 25 -8.04 10.50 2.96
C THR A 25 -7.16 10.48 1.71
N HIS A 26 -6.59 9.33 1.35
CA HIS A 26 -5.68 9.20 0.21
C HIS A 26 -6.40 8.66 -1.03
N ASP A 27 -5.86 8.98 -2.22
CA ASP A 27 -6.33 8.41 -3.48
C ASP A 27 -6.00 6.92 -3.54
N GLN A 28 -7.07 6.12 -3.53
CA GLN A 28 -7.07 4.67 -3.50
C GLN A 28 -6.34 4.02 -4.67
N ASN A 29 -6.44 4.65 -5.84
CA ASN A 29 -5.84 4.18 -7.08
C ASN A 29 -4.42 4.72 -7.29
N SER A 30 -3.88 5.48 -6.34
CA SER A 30 -2.54 6.02 -6.40
C SER A 30 -1.56 5.21 -5.54
N VAL A 31 -0.27 5.40 -5.82
CA VAL A 31 0.80 4.92 -4.93
C VAL A 31 1.32 6.13 -4.19
N ASP A 32 1.11 6.15 -2.87
CA ASP A 32 1.69 7.15 -1.99
C ASP A 32 2.96 6.58 -1.32
N ARG A 33 4.08 7.30 -1.48
CA ARG A 33 5.38 6.87 -0.91
C ARG A 33 5.36 6.89 0.61
N LEU A 34 4.77 7.92 1.20
CA LEU A 34 4.71 8.11 2.64
C LEU A 34 3.87 6.99 3.25
N VAL A 35 2.70 6.72 2.69
CA VAL A 35 1.85 5.59 3.12
C VAL A 35 2.60 4.25 3.00
N CYS A 36 3.32 4.01 1.90
CA CYS A 36 4.12 2.79 1.73
C CYS A 36 5.22 2.65 2.80
N HIS A 37 5.93 3.73 3.13
CA HIS A 37 6.97 3.71 4.14
C HIS A 37 6.40 3.53 5.55
N GLU A 38 5.30 4.20 5.86
CA GLU A 38 4.57 4.01 7.12
C GLU A 38 4.08 2.58 7.27
N PHE A 39 3.50 2.00 6.22
CA PHE A 39 3.08 0.61 6.21
C PHE A 39 4.24 -0.34 6.49
N ASN A 40 5.40 -0.12 5.85
CA ASN A 40 6.56 -0.98 6.06
C ASN A 40 7.06 -0.93 7.51
N ARG A 41 7.09 0.26 8.13
CA ARG A 41 7.41 0.41 9.56
C ARG A 41 6.34 -0.25 10.46
N PHE A 42 5.07 -0.07 10.14
CA PHE A 42 3.97 -0.72 10.86
C PHE A 42 4.09 -2.24 10.79
N ARG A 43 4.34 -2.79 9.60
CA ARG A 43 4.54 -4.23 9.40
C ARG A 43 5.74 -4.76 10.20
N GLU A 44 6.84 -4.03 10.27
CA GLU A 44 7.99 -4.39 11.10
C GLU A 44 7.64 -4.42 12.59
N ARG A 45 6.87 -3.43 13.08
CA ARG A 45 6.36 -3.43 14.45
C ARG A 45 5.46 -4.64 14.71
N VAL A 46 4.52 -4.94 13.81
CA VAL A 46 3.64 -6.12 13.93
C VAL A 46 4.43 -7.42 13.88
N ALA A 47 5.47 -7.51 13.04
CA ALA A 47 6.34 -8.69 12.92
C ALA A 47 7.20 -8.95 14.16
N ALA A 48 7.37 -7.95 15.04
CA ALA A 48 8.14 -8.09 16.28
C ALA A 48 7.41 -8.96 17.33
N TYR A 49 6.09 -9.09 17.21
CA TYR A 49 5.24 -9.89 18.08
C TYR A 49 5.09 -11.32 17.55
N ASP A 50 5.40 -12.32 18.38
CA ASP A 50 5.41 -13.72 17.92
C ASP A 50 4.03 -14.21 17.46
N GLN A 51 2.97 -13.78 18.14
CA GLN A 51 1.58 -14.11 17.82
C GLN A 51 1.10 -13.53 16.47
N MET A 52 1.76 -12.46 16.01
CA MET A 52 1.43 -11.76 14.76
C MET A 52 2.39 -12.08 13.62
N LYS A 53 3.46 -12.83 13.90
CA LYS A 53 4.54 -13.13 12.94
C LYS A 53 4.04 -13.82 11.68
N ALA A 54 3.09 -14.75 11.81
CA ALA A 54 2.48 -15.45 10.67
C ALA A 54 1.71 -14.47 9.76
N THR A 55 0.89 -13.60 10.34
CA THR A 55 0.15 -12.57 9.61
C THR A 55 1.10 -11.56 8.97
N ALA A 56 2.15 -11.15 9.69
CA ALA A 56 3.18 -10.26 9.16
C ALA A 56 3.95 -10.86 7.97
N ALA A 57 4.23 -12.17 8.01
CA ALA A 57 4.87 -12.90 6.93
C ALA A 57 3.96 -13.04 5.68
N ALA A 58 2.65 -13.18 5.88
CA ALA A 58 1.69 -13.18 4.76
C ALA A 58 1.62 -11.83 4.04
N MET A 59 1.93 -10.73 4.73
CA MET A 59 1.95 -9.37 4.17
C MET A 59 3.27 -9.06 3.46
N LYS A 60 3.24 -8.99 2.13
CA LYS A 60 4.37 -8.48 1.33
C LYS A 60 4.70 -7.03 1.72
N PRO A 61 5.97 -6.60 1.62
CA PRO A 61 6.32 -5.19 1.83
C PRO A 61 5.62 -4.31 0.78
N ALA A 62 5.30 -3.07 1.15
CA ALA A 62 4.79 -2.08 0.21
C ALA A 62 5.94 -1.52 -0.63
N ARG A 63 5.70 -1.39 -1.95
CA ARG A 63 6.66 -0.86 -2.93
C ARG A 63 6.35 0.62 -3.18
N PRO A 64 7.19 1.57 -2.74
CA PRO A 64 6.97 3.02 -2.88
C PRO A 64 7.32 3.54 -4.28
N VAL A 65 6.91 2.82 -5.33
CA VAL A 65 7.20 3.17 -6.72
C VAL A 65 6.03 3.98 -7.26
N THR A 66 6.24 5.27 -7.47
CA THR A 66 5.20 6.17 -8.00
C THR A 66 5.21 6.17 -9.52
N ARG A 67 4.08 6.56 -10.14
CA ARG A 67 3.96 6.70 -11.59
C ARG A 67 5.03 7.63 -12.17
N TRP A 68 5.28 8.75 -11.49
CA TRP A 68 6.34 9.70 -11.86
C TRP A 68 7.74 9.09 -11.84
N LEU A 69 8.02 8.16 -10.91
CA LEU A 69 9.32 7.47 -10.90
C LEU A 69 9.48 6.59 -12.16
N VAL A 70 8.42 5.86 -12.52
CA VAL A 70 8.41 5.01 -13.73
C VAL A 70 8.63 5.87 -14.98
N ILE A 71 7.87 6.96 -15.12
CA ILE A 71 8.02 7.90 -16.24
C ILE A 71 9.45 8.43 -16.30
N PHE A 72 10.02 8.87 -15.18
CA PHE A 72 11.36 9.43 -15.15
C PHE A 72 12.42 8.40 -15.58
N ILE A 73 12.35 7.17 -15.06
CA ILE A 73 13.27 6.09 -15.43
C ILE A 73 13.11 5.74 -16.91
N THR A 74 11.87 5.60 -17.39
CA THR A 74 11.59 5.28 -18.79
C THR A 74 12.08 6.39 -19.73
N LEU A 75 11.87 7.66 -19.38
CA LEU A 75 12.39 8.80 -20.15
C LEU A 75 13.92 8.90 -20.10
N ALA A 76 14.55 8.61 -18.97
CA ALA A 76 16.00 8.60 -18.86
C ALA A 76 16.62 7.52 -19.77
N ILE A 77 16.07 6.30 -19.75
CA ILE A 77 16.50 5.22 -20.65
C ILE A 77 16.28 5.62 -22.10
N TRP A 78 15.10 6.18 -22.42
CA TRP A 78 14.78 6.65 -23.76
C TRP A 78 15.74 7.74 -24.26
N MET A 79 16.08 8.72 -23.42
CA MET A 79 17.04 9.77 -23.72
C MET A 79 18.43 9.20 -24.05
N VAL A 80 18.89 8.16 -23.33
CA VAL A 80 20.15 7.48 -23.64
C VAL A 80 20.06 6.79 -25.01
N CYS A 81 18.96 6.10 -25.30
CA CYS A 81 18.73 5.47 -26.61
C CYS A 81 18.71 6.51 -27.74
N VAL A 82 18.05 7.65 -27.53
CA VAL A 82 18.01 8.77 -28.47
C VAL A 82 19.43 9.30 -28.72
N LEU A 83 20.21 9.54 -27.67
CA LEU A 83 21.58 10.04 -27.79
C LEU A 83 22.44 9.10 -28.63
N ILE A 84 22.39 7.80 -28.34
CA ILE A 84 23.10 6.78 -29.13
C ILE A 84 22.62 6.77 -30.59
N ALA A 85 21.30 6.85 -30.81
CA ALA A 85 20.74 6.89 -32.16
C ALA A 85 21.20 8.13 -32.94
N THR A 86 21.28 9.31 -32.32
CA THR A 86 21.76 10.54 -32.97
C THR A 86 23.25 10.51 -33.32
N LEU A 87 24.06 9.74 -32.58
CA LEU A 87 25.48 9.54 -32.91
C LEU A 87 25.65 8.64 -34.16
N VAL A 88 24.67 7.79 -34.45
CA VAL A 88 24.71 6.83 -35.57
C VAL A 88 23.93 7.33 -36.79
N LEU A 89 22.84 8.08 -36.60
CA LEU A 89 21.96 8.58 -37.66
C LEU A 89 22.00 10.11 -37.73
N SER A 90 22.42 10.67 -38.86
CA SER A 90 22.69 12.11 -39.06
C SER A 90 21.50 12.96 -39.55
N ASN A 91 20.32 12.37 -39.77
CA ASN A 91 19.24 13.04 -40.51
C ASN A 91 18.19 13.74 -39.64
N LEU A 92 17.81 14.98 -40.02
CA LEU A 92 16.78 15.81 -39.38
C LEU A 92 15.37 15.17 -39.30
N LEU A 93 15.04 14.30 -40.26
CA LEU A 93 13.80 13.51 -40.29
C LEU A 93 13.65 12.58 -39.07
N SER A 94 14.76 12.23 -38.42
CA SER A 94 14.76 11.44 -37.19
C SER A 94 14.23 12.21 -35.98
N ALA A 95 14.42 13.53 -35.91
CA ALA A 95 14.07 14.32 -34.71
C ALA A 95 12.54 14.39 -34.47
N GLY A 96 11.75 14.60 -35.53
CA GLY A 96 10.28 14.59 -35.44
C GLY A 96 9.72 13.21 -35.07
N LEU A 97 10.32 12.15 -35.59
CA LEU A 97 9.95 10.76 -35.31
C LEU A 97 10.28 10.39 -33.85
N LEU A 98 11.43 10.84 -33.34
CA LEU A 98 11.83 10.65 -31.95
C LEU A 98 10.91 11.40 -30.96
N LEU A 99 10.48 12.62 -31.29
CA LEU A 99 9.50 13.36 -30.49
C LEU A 99 8.13 12.65 -30.47
N GLY A 100 7.66 12.16 -31.62
CA GLY A 100 6.43 11.37 -31.71
C GLY A 100 6.50 10.06 -30.92
N LEU A 101 7.64 9.36 -30.94
CA LEU A 101 7.83 8.16 -30.12
C LEU A 101 7.86 8.49 -28.62
N THR A 102 8.36 9.66 -28.24
CA THR A 102 8.40 10.10 -26.84
C THR A 102 6.98 10.31 -26.28
N THR A 103 6.07 10.91 -27.04
CA THR A 103 4.68 11.13 -26.59
C THR A 103 3.92 9.81 -26.48
N VAL A 104 4.10 8.89 -27.43
CA VAL A 104 3.54 7.53 -27.37
C VAL A 104 4.08 6.77 -26.15
N LEU A 105 5.38 6.89 -25.85
CA LEU A 105 6.00 6.26 -24.69
C LEU A 105 5.41 6.78 -23.37
N ILE A 106 5.27 8.09 -23.20
CA ILE A 106 4.65 8.67 -21.99
C ILE A 106 3.19 8.19 -21.86
N PHE A 107 2.45 8.21 -22.96
CA PHE A 107 1.04 7.77 -22.96
C PHE A 107 0.89 6.30 -22.57
N THR A 108 1.74 5.42 -23.10
CA THR A 108 1.72 3.99 -22.76
C THR A 108 2.05 3.76 -21.29
N VAL A 109 3.00 4.50 -20.71
CA VAL A 109 3.30 4.42 -19.26
C VAL A 109 2.13 4.91 -18.40
N MET A 110 1.40 5.95 -18.81
CA MET A 110 0.22 6.45 -18.09
C MET A 110 -0.92 5.43 -18.04
N MET A 111 -1.02 4.58 -19.05
CA MET A 111 -2.01 3.49 -19.12
C MET A 111 -1.66 2.30 -18.23
N VAL A 112 -0.43 2.20 -17.70
CA VAL A 112 -0.03 1.08 -16.84
C VAL A 112 -0.69 1.21 -15.46
N PRO A 113 -1.46 0.18 -15.02
CA PRO A 113 -2.06 0.20 -13.69
C PRO A 113 -1.01 0.15 -12.56
N PRO A 114 -1.28 0.80 -11.41
CA PRO A 114 -0.38 0.86 -10.26
C PRO A 114 0.15 -0.50 -9.77
N ARG A 115 -0.67 -1.54 -9.87
CA ARG A 115 -0.35 -2.92 -9.45
C ARG A 115 0.93 -3.48 -10.08
N PHE A 116 1.34 -2.98 -11.25
CA PHE A 116 2.51 -3.48 -11.96
C PHE A 116 3.82 -2.88 -11.48
N TYR A 117 3.80 -1.66 -10.93
CA TYR A 117 5.03 -0.97 -10.52
C TYR A 117 5.11 -0.73 -9.02
N GLY A 118 4.00 -0.45 -8.33
CA GLY A 118 3.96 -0.08 -6.92
C GLY A 118 2.92 -0.83 -6.10
N THR A 119 2.74 -0.41 -4.85
CA THR A 119 1.64 -0.86 -3.99
C THR A 119 0.66 0.30 -3.84
N SER A 120 -0.56 0.15 -4.34
CA SER A 120 -1.60 1.17 -4.18
C SER A 120 -2.06 1.28 -2.73
N VAL A 121 -2.68 2.41 -2.39
CA VAL A 121 -3.29 2.63 -1.08
C VAL A 121 -4.32 1.54 -0.75
N GLU A 122 -5.18 1.17 -1.71
CA GLU A 122 -6.13 0.05 -1.55
C GLU A 122 -5.44 -1.27 -1.17
N ALA A 123 -4.28 -1.56 -1.80
CA ALA A 123 -3.53 -2.78 -1.49
C ALA A 123 -2.86 -2.73 -0.11
N VAL A 124 -2.60 -1.52 0.42
CA VAL A 124 -2.15 -1.32 1.81
C VAL A 124 -3.32 -1.55 2.77
N GLU A 125 -4.49 -0.97 2.51
CA GLU A 125 -5.71 -1.16 3.31
C GLU A 125 -6.07 -2.64 3.46
N GLY A 126 -6.06 -3.38 2.35
CA GLY A 126 -6.33 -4.81 2.38
C GLY A 126 -5.34 -5.60 3.24
N ARG A 127 -4.09 -5.15 3.36
CA ARG A 127 -3.09 -5.78 4.26
C ARG A 127 -3.33 -5.39 5.71
N VAL A 128 -3.67 -4.14 6.00
CA VAL A 128 -4.04 -3.68 7.35
C VAL A 128 -5.28 -4.44 7.84
N LEU A 129 -6.24 -4.70 6.95
CA LEU A 129 -7.43 -5.49 7.28
C LEU A 129 -7.07 -6.89 7.79
N LEU A 130 -6.06 -7.56 7.23
CA LEU A 130 -5.59 -8.87 7.72
C LEU A 130 -5.08 -8.80 9.16
N VAL A 131 -4.44 -7.68 9.54
CA VAL A 131 -3.98 -7.45 10.91
C VAL A 131 -5.17 -7.28 11.85
N VAL A 132 -6.13 -6.43 11.48
CA VAL A 132 -7.35 -6.19 12.27
C VAL A 132 -8.14 -7.49 12.45
N GLU A 133 -8.32 -8.28 11.40
CA GLU A 133 -9.03 -9.56 11.46
C GLU A 133 -8.30 -10.57 12.37
N LYS A 134 -6.96 -10.63 12.32
CA LYS A 134 -6.18 -11.48 13.24
C LYS A 134 -6.33 -11.02 14.69
N MET A 135 -6.30 -9.71 14.96
CA MET A 135 -6.51 -9.19 16.31
C MET A 135 -7.92 -9.53 16.84
N GLN A 136 -8.95 -9.39 16.00
CA GLN A 136 -10.30 -9.80 16.35
C GLN A 136 -10.38 -11.29 16.67
N ALA A 137 -9.70 -12.15 15.90
CA ALA A 137 -9.65 -13.58 16.15
C ALA A 137 -8.96 -13.93 17.48
N MET A 138 -7.82 -13.31 17.79
CA MET A 138 -7.11 -13.53 19.08
C MET A 138 -7.97 -13.09 20.28
N MET A 139 -8.70 -11.98 20.12
CA MET A 139 -9.62 -11.50 21.15
C MET A 139 -10.80 -12.46 21.35
N GLN A 140 -11.38 -13.02 20.28
CA GLN A 140 -12.45 -14.03 20.36
C GLN A 140 -11.97 -15.36 20.96
N ALA A 141 -10.71 -15.73 20.73
CA ALA A 141 -10.09 -16.92 21.31
C ALA A 141 -9.75 -16.77 22.80
N GLY A 142 -9.88 -15.56 23.37
CA GLY A 142 -9.61 -15.30 24.79
C GLY A 142 -8.12 -15.24 25.16
N GLU A 143 -7.23 -15.17 24.17
CA GLU A 143 -5.77 -15.28 24.36
C GLU A 143 -5.15 -14.15 25.21
N MET A 144 -5.87 -13.02 25.34
CA MET A 144 -5.34 -11.80 25.97
C MET A 144 -5.87 -11.53 27.39
N GLU A 145 -6.75 -12.40 27.94
CA GLU A 145 -7.32 -12.27 29.30
C GLU A 145 -7.75 -10.82 29.66
N PHE A 146 -8.56 -10.20 28.80
CA PHE A 146 -9.06 -8.84 29.05
C PHE A 146 -10.11 -8.82 30.15
N SER A 147 -10.14 -7.74 30.94
CA SER A 147 -11.33 -7.40 31.73
C SER A 147 -12.50 -7.08 30.79
N GLU A 148 -13.73 -7.36 31.21
CA GLU A 148 -14.95 -7.21 30.40
C GLU A 148 -15.10 -5.82 29.74
N ALA A 149 -14.94 -4.73 30.51
CA ALA A 149 -15.05 -3.37 29.98
C ALA A 149 -14.01 -3.09 28.89
N ALA A 150 -12.78 -3.55 29.11
CA ALA A 150 -11.67 -3.32 28.22
C ALA A 150 -11.80 -4.17 26.94
N PHE A 151 -12.29 -5.41 27.06
CA PHE A 151 -12.65 -6.25 25.92
C PHE A 151 -13.65 -5.55 24.99
N PHE A 152 -14.74 -5.00 25.55
CA PHE A 152 -15.74 -4.29 24.75
C PHE A 152 -15.16 -3.07 24.04
N GLN A 153 -14.33 -2.29 24.75
CA GLN A 153 -13.68 -1.13 24.16
C GLN A 153 -12.78 -1.50 22.96
N VAL A 154 -11.92 -2.51 23.08
CA VAL A 154 -11.05 -2.92 21.95
C VAL A 154 -11.87 -3.50 20.82
N ARG A 155 -12.87 -4.32 21.14
CA ARG A 155 -13.75 -4.91 20.15
C ARG A 155 -14.41 -3.83 19.29
N ASP A 156 -14.91 -2.77 19.92
CA ASP A 156 -15.60 -1.70 19.22
C ASP A 156 -14.61 -0.89 18.35
N VAL A 157 -13.41 -0.61 18.86
CA VAL A 157 -12.31 0.02 18.09
C VAL A 157 -11.94 -0.82 16.85
N LEU A 158 -11.71 -2.12 17.02
CA LEU A 158 -11.37 -3.01 15.91
C LEU A 158 -12.54 -3.19 14.93
N ARG A 159 -13.78 -3.18 15.42
CA ARG A 159 -14.97 -3.27 14.57
C ARG A 159 -15.13 -2.02 13.70
N GLU A 160 -14.91 -0.83 14.26
CA GLU A 160 -14.90 0.42 13.51
C GLU A 160 -13.79 0.42 12.46
N ALA A 161 -12.56 0.04 12.83
CA ALA A 161 -11.45 -0.07 11.89
C ALA A 161 -11.74 -1.06 10.74
N ASN A 162 -12.33 -2.22 11.06
CA ASN A 162 -12.71 -3.22 10.05
C ASN A 162 -13.79 -2.67 9.11
N ALA A 163 -14.83 -2.01 9.66
CA ALA A 163 -15.91 -1.43 8.87
C ALA A 163 -15.39 -0.38 7.88
N GLU A 164 -14.52 0.52 8.35
CA GLU A 164 -13.91 1.58 7.54
C GLU A 164 -13.06 0.99 6.39
N LEU A 165 -12.14 0.07 6.71
CA LEU A 165 -11.28 -0.58 5.71
C LEU A 165 -12.09 -1.40 4.69
N ARG A 166 -13.13 -2.11 5.14
CA ARG A 166 -13.99 -2.88 4.23
C ARG A 166 -14.84 -1.99 3.34
N GLN A 167 -15.34 -0.88 3.88
CA GLN A 167 -16.10 0.09 3.09
C GLN A 167 -15.22 0.66 1.97
N GLN A 168 -13.98 1.05 2.27
CA GLN A 168 -13.04 1.58 1.27
C GLN A 168 -12.71 0.54 0.20
N VAL A 169 -12.34 -0.68 0.60
CA VAL A 169 -12.08 -1.79 -0.33
C VAL A 169 -13.31 -2.13 -1.17
N TYR A 170 -14.52 -2.07 -0.61
CA TYR A 170 -15.76 -2.34 -1.34
C TYR A 170 -16.08 -1.23 -2.35
N LEU A 171 -16.01 0.04 -1.95
CA LEU A 171 -16.27 1.19 -2.84
C LEU A 171 -15.34 1.15 -4.05
N ASN A 172 -14.05 0.90 -3.83
CA ASN A 172 -13.07 0.79 -4.91
C ASN A 172 -13.37 -0.37 -5.88
N ARG A 173 -13.81 -1.53 -5.38
CA ARG A 173 -14.20 -2.67 -6.23
C ARG A 173 -15.44 -2.38 -7.08
N VAL A 174 -16.37 -1.57 -6.59
CA VAL A 174 -17.55 -1.15 -7.33
C VAL A 174 -17.18 -0.16 -8.43
N ASP A 175 -16.32 0.81 -8.12
CA ASP A 175 -15.83 1.79 -9.10
C ASP A 175 -14.99 1.13 -10.20
N ALA A 176 -14.20 0.10 -9.89
CA ALA A 176 -13.44 -0.66 -10.87
C ALA A 176 -14.29 -1.49 -11.85
N ARG A 177 -15.61 -1.62 -11.63
CA ARG A 177 -16.54 -2.36 -12.49
C ARG A 177 -17.43 -1.46 -13.37
N ARG A 178 -17.36 -0.14 -13.20
CA ARG A 178 -18.02 0.84 -14.08
C ARG A 178 -17.08 1.30 -15.18
#